data_AF-A0A950Y791-F1
#
_entry.id   AF-A0A950Y791-F1
#
_cell.length_a   1.000
_cell.length_b   1.000
_cell.length_c   1.000
_cell.angle_alpha   90.00
_cell.angle_beta   90.00
_cell.angle_gamma   90.00
#
_symmetry.space_group_name_H-M   'P 1'
#
loop_
_entity.id
_entity.type
_entity.pdbx_description
1 polymer ?
#
loop_
_entity_poly.entity_id
_entity_poly.type
_entity_poly.pdbx_seq_one_letter_code
_entity_poly.pdbx_strand_id
1 'polypeptide(L)' 'MDRREALNVIAGAGLAALASPRSANAQSAAEETPQSGRMIYRKFGSTGERVSAIGLGGAHLARPSEDEATRIVRSALDRG' A
#
# COMPACT_ATOMS: atom_id res chain seq x y z
N MET A 1 37.00 11.33 -31.55
CA MET A 1 36.35 10.91 -30.29
C MET A 1 34.87 11.13 -30.45
N ASP A 2 34.11 10.05 -30.51
CA ASP A 2 32.66 10.10 -30.66
C ASP A 2 32.01 10.35 -29.30
N ARG A 3 31.00 11.21 -29.23
CA ARG A 3 30.28 11.58 -27.99
C ARG A 3 29.78 10.36 -27.20
N ARG A 4 29.53 9.26 -27.90
CA ARG A 4 29.07 7.98 -27.33
C ARG A 4 30.17 7.24 -26.59
N GLU A 5 31.40 7.37 -27.05
CA GLU A 5 32.56 6.71 -26.44
C GLU A 5 32.94 7.39 -25.12
N ALA A 6 32.89 8.73 -25.08
CA ALA A 6 33.13 9.51 -23.87
C ALA A 6 32.11 9.23 -22.74
N LEU A 7 30.83 8.99 -23.09
CA LEU A 7 29.79 8.65 -22.12
C LEU A 7 29.97 7.25 -21.51
N ASN A 8 30.45 6.28 -22.28
CA ASN A 8 30.70 4.93 -21.77
C ASN A 8 31.89 4.88 -20.80
N VAL A 9 32.92 5.72 -20.98
CA VAL A 9 34.09 5.76 -20.09
C VAL A 9 33.75 6.38 -18.73
N ILE A 10 32.85 7.36 -18.66
CA ILE A 10 32.38 7.94 -17.40
C ILE A 10 31.44 6.99 -16.64
N ALA A 11 30.67 6.15 -17.36
CA ALA A 11 29.85 5.11 -16.75
C ALA A 11 30.65 3.90 -16.23
N GLY A 12 31.84 3.64 -16.79
CA GLY A 12 32.65 2.46 -16.47
C GLY A 12 33.57 2.60 -15.25
N ALA A 13 33.90 3.82 -14.82
CA ALA A 13 34.89 4.03 -13.75
C ALA A 13 34.29 4.23 -12.34
N GLY A 14 32.96 4.33 -12.19
CA GLY A 14 32.29 4.69 -10.93
C GLY A 14 31.54 3.59 -10.19
N LEU A 15 31.29 2.42 -10.79
CA LEU A 15 30.31 1.45 -10.25
C LEU A 15 30.87 0.15 -9.65
N ALA A 16 32.19 0.02 -9.47
CA ALA A 16 32.73 -1.09 -8.69
C ALA A 16 32.35 -1.01 -7.18
N ALA A 17 31.79 0.11 -6.70
CA ALA A 17 31.35 0.30 -5.32
C ALA A 17 29.87 -0.03 -5.03
N LEU A 18 29.08 -0.44 -6.04
CA LEU A 18 27.65 -0.78 -5.85
C LEU A 18 27.37 -2.29 -5.89
N ALA A 19 28.39 -3.14 -6.01
CA ALA A 19 28.26 -4.60 -5.94
C ALA A 19 28.14 -5.13 -4.50
N SER A 20 27.58 -4.34 -3.57
CA SER A 20 26.97 -4.95 -2.40
C SER A 20 25.63 -5.53 -2.85
N PRO A 21 25.40 -6.85 -2.77
CA PRO A 21 24.05 -7.36 -2.92
C PRO A 21 23.24 -6.64 -1.84
N ARG A 22 22.37 -5.71 -2.26
CA ARG A 22 21.33 -5.16 -1.42
C ARG A 22 20.48 -6.37 -1.09
N SER A 23 20.86 -7.01 0.02
CA SER A 23 20.23 -8.19 0.58
C SER A 23 18.75 -7.96 0.45
N ALA A 24 18.09 -8.93 -0.16
CA ALA A 24 16.65 -8.97 -0.33
C ALA A 24 16.00 -8.91 1.06
N ASN A 25 15.93 -7.72 1.64
CA ASN A 25 15.05 -7.38 2.73
C ASN A 25 13.66 -7.15 2.13
N ALA A 26 13.19 -8.16 1.39
CA ALA A 26 11.79 -8.48 1.19
C ALA A 26 11.35 -9.45 2.30
N GLN A 27 12.04 -9.44 3.45
CA GLN A 27 11.59 -10.08 4.67
C GLN A 27 10.77 -9.04 5.44
N SER A 28 9.53 -9.42 5.71
CA SER A 28 8.66 -8.81 6.72
C SER A 28 7.92 -7.53 6.33
N ALA A 29 7.02 -7.66 5.36
CA ALA A 29 5.74 -6.92 5.41
C ALA A 29 4.54 -7.89 5.45
N ALA A 30 4.77 -9.13 5.89
CA ALA A 30 3.74 -9.84 6.66
C ALA A 30 3.77 -9.24 8.07
N GLU A 31 3.39 -7.96 8.15
CA GLU A 31 2.90 -7.43 9.40
C GLU A 31 1.61 -8.22 9.64
N GLU A 32 1.71 -9.25 10.49
CA GLU A 32 0.56 -9.84 11.17
C GLU A 32 -0.10 -8.71 11.95
N THR A 33 -0.86 -7.87 11.24
CA THR A 33 -1.81 -6.98 11.88
C THR A 33 -2.75 -7.93 12.59
N PRO A 34 -2.98 -7.77 13.90
CA PRO A 34 -3.84 -8.67 14.65
C PRO A 34 -5.13 -8.78 13.86
N GLN A 35 -5.56 -10.00 13.56
CA GLN A 35 -6.95 -10.28 13.22
C GLN A 35 -7.77 -9.67 14.36
N SER A 36 -8.16 -8.40 14.23
CA SER A 36 -9.05 -7.76 15.16
C SER A 36 -10.43 -8.29 14.82
N GLY A 37 -10.66 -9.53 15.27
CA GLY A 37 -11.92 -10.26 15.31
C GLY A 37 -12.56 -10.67 13.99
N ARG A 38 -12.75 -9.79 12.99
CA ARG A 38 -13.61 -10.08 11.82
C ARG A 38 -13.23 -9.38 10.51
N MET A 39 -12.54 -8.24 10.54
CA MET A 39 -12.26 -7.47 9.33
C MET A 39 -10.87 -7.72 8.75
N ILE A 40 -10.81 -7.93 7.43
CA ILE A 40 -9.56 -8.05 6.67
C ILE A 40 -9.17 -6.66 6.19
N TYR A 41 -7.89 -6.30 6.30
CA TYR A 41 -7.34 -5.06 5.74
C TYR A 41 -6.30 -5.36 4.64
N ARG A 42 -6.24 -4.51 3.61
CA ARG A 42 -5.35 -4.68 2.44
C ARG A 42 -4.64 -3.36 2.12
N LYS A 43 -3.49 -3.43 1.45
CA LYS A 43 -2.77 -2.24 1.00
C LYS A 43 -3.55 -1.54 -0.11
N PHE A 44 -3.66 -0.21 -0.02
CA PHE A 44 -4.29 0.62 -1.04
C PHE A 44 -3.27 0.97 -2.13
N GLY A 45 -3.28 0.18 -3.21
CA GLY A 45 -2.40 0.41 -4.36
C GLY A 45 -0.93 0.56 -3.97
N SER A 46 -0.27 1.61 -4.44
CA SER A 46 1.12 1.95 -4.10
C SER A 46 1.25 2.92 -2.92
N THR A 47 0.16 3.43 -2.34
CA THR A 47 0.20 4.46 -1.28
C THR A 47 0.80 3.94 0.03
N GLY A 48 0.72 2.62 0.24
CA GLY A 48 1.17 1.99 1.49
C GLY A 48 0.11 1.98 2.59
N GLU A 49 -0.99 2.71 2.42
CA GLU A 49 -2.10 2.74 3.39
C GLU A 49 -2.83 1.39 3.46
N ARG A 50 -3.38 1.07 4.62
CA ARG A 50 -4.21 -0.12 4.83
C ARG A 50 -5.68 0.29 4.87
N VAL A 51 -6.50 -0.36 4.05
CA VAL A 51 -7.95 -0.12 3.96
C VAL A 51 -8.71 -1.41 4.20
N SER A 52 -9.94 -1.29 4.70
CA SER A 52 -10.84 -2.44 4.89
C SER A 52 -11.07 -3.16 3.56
N ALA A 53 -11.12 -4.49 3.60
CA ALA A 53 -11.35 -5.31 2.41
C ALA A 53 -12.78 -5.15 1.86
N ILE A 54 -13.71 -4.71 2.70
CA ILE A 54 -15.08 -4.37 2.34
C ILE A 54 -15.27 -2.86 2.51
N GLY A 55 -15.85 -2.20 1.50
CA GLY A 55 -16.17 -0.78 1.53
C GLY A 55 -17.68 -0.53 1.59
N LEU A 56 -18.08 0.55 2.26
CA LEU A 56 -19.45 1.06 2.28
C LEU A 56 -19.56 2.29 1.38
N GLY A 57 -20.30 2.17 0.27
CA GLY A 57 -20.50 3.27 -0.68
C GLY A 57 -21.66 4.19 -0.30
N GLY A 58 -21.54 5.49 -0.58
CA GLY A 58 -22.57 6.49 -0.29
C GLY A 58 -23.93 6.25 -0.96
N ALA A 59 -23.96 5.54 -2.10
CA ALA A 59 -25.21 5.15 -2.77
C ALA A 59 -26.13 4.28 -1.87
N HIS A 60 -25.56 3.54 -0.91
CA HIS A 60 -26.33 2.76 0.05
C HIS A 60 -26.88 3.61 1.21
N LEU A 61 -26.30 4.78 1.47
CA LEU A 61 -26.69 5.67 2.55
C LEU A 61 -27.77 6.68 2.16
N ALA A 62 -28.01 6.88 0.86
CA ALA A 62 -29.04 7.80 0.35
C ALA A 62 -30.47 7.21 0.32
N ARG A 63 -30.62 5.90 0.56
CA ARG A 63 -31.90 5.18 0.55
C ARG A 63 -32.60 5.12 1.92
N PRO A 64 -31.90 4.80 3.03
CA PRO A 64 -32.52 4.74 4.36
C PRO A 64 -32.73 6.14 4.95
N SER A 65 -33.39 6.22 6.11
CA SER A 65 -33.47 7.49 6.88
C SER A 65 -32.10 7.91 7.40
N GLU A 66 -31.94 9.19 7.75
CA GLU A 66 -30.67 9.71 8.30
C GLU A 66 -30.21 8.93 9.56
N ASP A 67 -31.15 8.60 10.46
CA ASP A 67 -30.86 7.83 11.67
C ASP A 67 -30.38 6.41 11.35
N GLU A 68 -30.95 5.79 10.32
CA GLU A 68 -30.54 4.46 9.87
C GLU A 68 -29.20 4.51 9.13
N ALA A 69 -28.99 5.49 8.23
CA ALA A 69 -27.69 5.73 7.60
C ALA A 69 -26.58 5.92 8.65
N THR A 70 -26.86 6.73 9.69
CA THR A 70 -25.95 6.95 10.82
C THR A 70 -25.64 5.64 11.55
N ARG A 71 -26.65 4.81 11.83
CA ARG A 71 -26.46 3.49 12.47
C ARG A 71 -25.64 2.54 11.60
N ILE A 72 -25.84 2.55 10.28
CA ILE A 72 -25.07 1.74 9.33
C ILE A 72 -23.59 2.14 9.38
N VAL A 73 -23.28 3.44 9.30
CA VAL A 73 -21.90 3.94 9.34
C VAL A 73 -21.22 3.58 10.66
N ARG A 74 -21.88 3.81 11.80
CA ARG A 74 -21.34 3.42 13.12
C ARG A 74 -21.08 1.92 13.21
N SER A 75 -22.04 1.11 12.73
CA SER A 75 -21.92 -0.35 12.73
C SER A 75 -20.78 -0.86 11.85
N ALA A 76 -20.47 -0.16 10.76
CA ALA A 76 -19.33 -0.45 9.90
C ALA A 76 -18.02 -0.13 10.64
N LEU A 77 -17.90 1.06 11.24
CA LEU A 77 -16.72 1.46 12.01
C LEU A 77 -16.44 0.49 13.18
N ASP A 78 -17.47 0.08 13.92
CA ASP A 78 -17.34 -0.85 15.04
C ASP A 78 -16.86 -2.25 14.60
N ARG A 79 -17.09 -2.63 13.33
CA ARG A 79 -16.74 -3.94 12.77
C ARG A 79 -15.45 -3.91 11.96
N GLY A 80 -14.86 -2.74 11.75
CA GLY A 80 -13.70 -2.50 10.90
C GLY A 80 -14.05 -2.28 9.44
#